data_AF-A0A0D2NZU5-F1
#
_entry.id   AF-A0A0D2NZU5-F1
#
_cell.length_a   1.000
_cell.length_b   1.000
_cell.length_c   1.000
_cell.angle_alpha   90.00
_cell.angle_beta   90.00
_cell.angle_gamma   90.00
#
_symmetry.space_group_name_H-M   'P 1'
#
loop_
_entity.id
_entity.type
_entity.pdbx_description
1 polymer ?
#
loop_
_entity_poly.entity_id
_entity_poly.type
_entity_poly.pdbx_seq_one_letter_code
_entity_poly.pdbx_strand_id
1 'polypeptide(L)' 'CAIFSTHDLPRIRYKTSDSNLWRNMRRLEYWKRKIWIVPIHIPLENHWVLAVVYLETGIIRLFDSLGKSQRWDGIIEVS' A
#
# COMPACT_ATOMS: atom_id res chain seq x y z
N CYS A 1 1.01 -1.76 14.86
CA CYS A 1 1.30 -1.33 13.47
C CYS A 1 1.59 -2.56 12.62
N ALA A 2 1.31 -2.53 11.32
CA ALA A 2 1.72 -3.53 10.32
C ALA A 2 2.52 -2.83 9.21
N ILE A 3 3.50 -3.53 8.64
CA ILE A 3 4.23 -3.08 7.46
C ILE A 3 3.96 -4.09 6.35
N PHE A 4 3.52 -3.61 5.19
CA PHE A 4 3.28 -4.43 4.02
C PHE A 4 4.58 -4.70 3.28
N SER A 5 4.69 -5.87 2.64
CA SER A 5 5.83 -6.17 1.79
C SER A 5 5.79 -5.29 0.54
N THR A 6 6.96 -4.87 0.09
CA THR A 6 7.17 -4.19 -1.19
C THR A 6 6.66 -5.00 -2.40
N HIS A 7 6.44 -6.30 -2.22
CA HIS A 7 5.96 -7.22 -3.24
C HIS A 7 4.44 -7.42 -3.22
N ASP A 8 3.74 -7.00 -2.16
CA ASP A 8 2.30 -7.25 -2.03
C ASP A 8 1.51 -6.45 -3.06
N LEU A 9 1.80 -5.15 -3.21
CA LEU A 9 1.15 -4.28 -4.19
C LEU A 9 1.41 -4.68 -5.65
N PRO A 10 2.66 -4.96 -6.09
CA PRO A 10 2.90 -5.49 -7.42
C PRO A 10 2.12 -6.77 -7.71
N ARG A 11 2.05 -7.70 -6.76
CA ARG A 11 1.29 -8.96 -6.93
C ARG A 11 -0.20 -8.71 -7.16
N ILE A 12 -0.79 -7.78 -6.40
CA ILE A 12 -2.19 -7.36 -6.59
C ILE A 12 -2.36 -6.74 -7.98
N ARG A 13 -1.46 -5.84 -8.39
CA ARG A 13 -1.48 -5.20 -9.72
C ARG A 13 -1.43 -6.22 -10.86
N TYR A 14 -0.66 -7.30 -10.70
CA TYR A 14 -0.61 -8.41 -11.67
C TYR A 14 -1.71 -9.46 -11.47
N LYS A 15 -2.85 -9.07 -10.86
CA LYS A 15 -4.07 -9.87 -10.72
C LYS A 15 -3.85 -11.22 -10.03
N THR A 16 -3.03 -11.27 -8.98
CA THR A 16 -3.00 -12.45 -8.10
C THR A 16 -4.41 -12.68 -7.52
N SER A 17 -4.83 -13.95 -7.42
CA SER A 17 -6.15 -14.25 -6.85
C SER A 17 -6.22 -13.89 -5.36
N ASP A 18 -7.38 -13.41 -4.92
CA ASP A 18 -7.63 -13.08 -3.51
C ASP A 18 -7.32 -14.25 -2.57
N SER A 19 -7.60 -15.49 -3.01
CA SER A 19 -7.27 -16.71 -2.26
C SER A 19 -5.76 -16.88 -2.03
N ASN A 20 -4.94 -16.58 -3.04
CA ASN A 20 -3.48 -16.66 -2.94
C ASN A 20 -2.93 -15.52 -2.08
N LEU A 21 -3.47 -14.31 -2.26
CA LEU A 21 -3.11 -13.16 -1.44
C LEU A 21 -3.44 -13.43 0.04
N TRP A 22 -4.67 -13.87 0.32
CA TRP A 22 -5.13 -14.21 1.65
C TRP A 22 -4.30 -15.31 2.29
N ARG A 23 -3.99 -16.40 1.57
CA ARG A 23 -3.14 -17.48 2.10
C ARG A 23 -1.78 -16.97 2.58
N ASN A 24 -1.19 -16.02 1.85
CA ASN A 24 0.10 -15.45 2.18
C ASN A 24 0.02 -14.43 3.33
N MET A 25 -1.02 -13.60 3.35
CA MET A 25 -1.16 -12.52 4.34
C MET A 25 -1.84 -12.97 5.63
N ARG A 26 -2.56 -14.11 5.64
CA ARG A 26 -3.45 -14.45 6.75
C ARG A 26 -2.73 -14.57 8.09
N ARG A 27 -1.49 -15.07 8.07
CA ARG A 27 -0.67 -15.25 9.27
C ARG A 27 -0.12 -13.92 9.83
N LEU A 28 -0.11 -12.87 9.03
CA LEU A 28 0.42 -11.56 9.40
C LEU A 28 -0.64 -10.70 10.11
N GLU A 29 -1.91 -11.08 9.95
CA GLU A 29 -3.05 -10.47 10.64
C GLU A 29 -3.07 -8.94 10.52
N TYR A 30 -2.75 -8.40 9.34
CA TYR A 30 -2.66 -6.96 9.10
C TYR A 30 -3.93 -6.23 9.56
N TRP A 31 -5.11 -6.82 9.32
CA TRP A 31 -6.42 -6.29 9.74
C TRP A 31 -6.60 -6.14 11.25
N LYS A 32 -5.77 -6.77 12.09
CA LYS A 32 -5.78 -6.53 13.55
C LYS A 32 -4.97 -5.31 13.96
N ARG A 33 -4.23 -4.68 13.04
CA ARG A 33 -3.34 -3.55 13.34
C ARG A 33 -3.99 -2.24 12.96
N LYS A 34 -4.12 -1.32 13.92
CA LYS A 34 -4.73 0.01 13.77
C LYS A 34 -4.02 0.95 12.78
N ILE A 35 -2.74 0.71 12.52
CA ILE A 35 -1.89 1.50 11.63
C ILE A 35 -1.23 0.56 10.64
N TRP A 36 -1.35 0.83 9.35
CA TRP A 36 -0.61 0.15 8.29
C TRP A 36 0.41 1.08 7.65
N ILE A 37 1.58 0.55 7.38
CA ILE A 37 2.64 1.20 6.63
C ILE A 37 2.77 0.43 5.32
N VAL A 38 2.55 1.13 4.21
CA VAL A 38 2.47 0.53 2.88
C VAL A 38 3.53 1.21 2.00
N PRO A 39 4.65 0.54 1.71
CA PRO A 39 5.61 1.03 0.74
C PRO A 39 5.03 0.89 -0.67
N ILE A 40 5.03 1.97 -1.45
CA ILE A 40 4.49 2.02 -2.81
C ILE A 40 5.63 2.35 -3.78
N HIS A 41 5.90 1.43 -4.70
CA HIS A 41 6.82 1.69 -5.81
C HIS A 41 6.04 2.35 -6.95
N ILE A 42 6.58 3.44 -7.48
CA ILE A 42 6.10 4.13 -8.67
C ILE A 42 7.05 3.75 -9.81
N PRO A 43 6.70 2.77 -10.66
CA PRO A 43 7.66 2.20 -11.60
C PRO A 43 8.12 3.21 -12.65
N LEU A 44 7.24 4.13 -13.07
CA LEU A 44 7.54 5.14 -14.08
C LEU A 44 8.65 6.11 -13.64
N GLU A 45 8.71 6.41 -12.34
CA GLU A 45 9.69 7.33 -11.78
C GLU A 45 10.86 6.61 -11.10
N ASN A 46 10.81 5.27 -11.06
CA ASN A 46 11.64 4.42 -10.22
C ASN A 46 11.78 4.97 -8.79
N HIS A 47 10.66 5.40 -8.23
CA HIS A 47 10.60 6.13 -6.96
C HIS A 47 9.76 5.37 -5.94
N TRP A 48 10.11 5.51 -4.66
CA TRP A 48 9.37 4.92 -3.55
C TRP A 48 8.72 6.01 -2.72
N VAL A 49 7.43 5.82 -2.44
CA VAL A 49 6.67 6.62 -1.48
C VAL A 49 6.12 5.72 -0.38
N LEU A 50 5.77 6.32 0.75
CA LEU A 50 5.26 5.60 1.91
C LEU A 50 3.85 6.06 2.24
N ALA A 51 2.87 5.16 2.19
CA ALA A 51 1.54 5.43 2.71
C ALA A 51 1.41 4.92 4.15
N VAL A 52 0.85 5.75 5.02
CA VAL A 52 0.48 5.39 6.40
C VAL A 52 -1.04 5.47 6.52
N VAL A 53 -1.66 4.31 6.71
CA VAL A 53 -3.11 4.16 6.87
C VAL A 53 -3.44 4.06 8.34
N TYR A 54 -4.23 5.01 8.84
CA TYR A 54 -4.80 5.00 10.19
C TYR A 54 -6.22 4.44 10.09
N LEU A 55 -6.40 3.15 10.39
CA LEU A 55 -7.68 2.46 10.19
C LEU A 55 -8.80 3.04 11.04
N GLU A 56 -8.51 3.45 12.28
CA GLU A 56 -9.53 3.95 13.20
C GLU A 56 -10.13 5.29 12.74
N THR A 57 -9.34 6.10 12.02
CA THR A 57 -9.77 7.41 11.54
C THR A 57 -10.09 7.40 10.04
N GLY A 58 -9.83 6.29 9.34
CA GLY A 58 -9.94 6.21 7.88
C GLY A 58 -8.99 7.15 7.12
N ILE A 59 -7.92 7.62 7.77
CA ILE A 59 -6.99 8.60 7.17
C ILE A 59 -5.82 7.87 6.53
N ILE A 60 -5.47 8.26 5.30
CA ILE A 60 -4.25 7.83 4.63
C ILE A 60 -3.34 9.05 4.47
N ARG A 61 -2.11 8.95 4.98
CA ARG A 61 -1.07 9.96 4.79
C ARG A 61 0.00 9.42 3.87
N LEU A 62 0.33 10.16 2.84
CA LEU A 62 1.43 9.82 1.94
C LEU A 62 2.65 10.66 2.30
N PHE A 63 3.80 9.99 2.40
CA PHE A 63 5.10 10.63 2.54
C PHE A 63 5.91 10.39 1.27
N ASP A 64 6.38 11.47 0.68
CA ASP A 64 7.28 11.50 -0.47
C ASP A 64 8.52 12.33 -0.10
N SER A 65 9.68 11.67 -0.05
CA SER A 65 10.96 12.31 0.29
C SER A 65 11.45 13.29 -0.77
N LEU A 66 10.99 13.18 -2.02
CA LEU A 66 11.35 14.10 -3.10
C LEU A 66 10.48 15.36 -3.11
N GLY A 67 9.45 15.42 -2.24
CA GLY A 67 8.56 16.57 -2.14
C GLY A 67 7.81 16.88 -3.44
N LYS A 68 7.65 15.90 -4.34
CA LYS A 68 6.92 16.12 -5.59
C LYS A 68 5.45 16.35 -5.27
N SER A 69 4.93 17.52 -5.62
CA SER A 69 3.50 17.84 -5.49
C SER A 69 2.66 17.20 -6.61
N GLN A 70 2.98 15.96 -7.00
CA GLN A 70 2.28 15.32 -8.11
C GLN A 70 0.87 14.95 -7.65
N ARG A 71 -0.14 15.31 -8.44
CA ARG A 71 -1.53 14.89 -8.21
C ARG A 71 -1.61 13.37 -8.42
N TRP A 72 -2.00 12.65 -7.38
CA TRP A 72 -2.06 11.18 -7.34
C TRP A 72 -3.31 10.59 -8.01
N ASP A 73 -3.97 11.37 -8.87
CA ASP A 73 -5.30 11.09 -9.45
C ASP A 73 -5.33 9.82 -10.34
N GLY A 74 -4.17 9.22 -10.65
CA GLY A 74 -4.05 8.00 -11.46
C GLY A 74 -3.56 6.75 -10.73
N ILE A 75 -3.30 6.80 -9.42
CA ILE A 75 -2.83 5.61 -8.64
C ILE A 75 -3.97 4.99 -7.82
N ILE A 76 -5.03 5.76 -7.53
CA ILE A 76 -6.17 5.32 -6.73
C ILE A 76 -7.37 5.11 -7.67
N GLU A 77 -7.43 3.96 -8.34
CA GLU A 77 -8.72 3.48 -8.86
C GLU A 77 -9.47 2.83 -7.70
N VAL A 78 -10.43 3.55 -7.12
CA VAL A 78 -11.43 2.96 -6.23
C VAL A 78 -12.42 2.20 -7.12
N SER A 79 -12.36 0.87 -7.07
CA SER A 79 -13.38 -0.01 -7.65
C SER A 79 -14.65 -0.01 -6.81
#